data_AF-A0A239G9K2-F1
#
_entry.id   AF-A0A239G9K2-F1
#
_cell.length_a   1.000
_cell.length_b   1.000
_cell.length_c   1.000
_cell.angle_alpha   90.00
_cell.angle_beta   90.00
_cell.angle_gamma   90.00
#
_symmetry.space_group_name_H-M   'P 1'
#
loop_
_entity.id
_entity.type
_entity.pdbx_description
1 polymer ?
#
loop_
_entity_poly.entity_id
_entity_poly.type
_entity_poly.pdbx_seq_one_letter_code
_entity_poly.pdbx_strand_id
1 'polypeptide(L)'
;MQSENRIFDDFAKMVNGIAGTVAGASREAEAAMRERAKEFIGRMDFVSREEFEAVKEMAAKARAEADALKARLDKLEGAAKPKPAAAKPAAKAATRKPKA
;
A
#
# COMPACT_ATOMS: atom_id res chain seq x y z
N MET A 1 21.64 64.75 -33.69
CA MET A 1 20.76 63.76 -33.05
C MET A 1 21.07 62.35 -33.57
N GLN A 2 22.27 61.81 -33.29
CA GLN A 2 22.72 60.52 -33.88
C GLN A 2 23.41 59.59 -32.87
N SER A 3 23.74 60.08 -31.67
CA SER A 3 24.40 59.34 -30.59
C SER A 3 23.41 58.62 -29.67
N GLU A 4 22.20 59.17 -29.50
CA GLU A 4 21.20 58.65 -28.56
C GLU A 4 20.67 57.28 -28.99
N ASN A 5 20.43 57.05 -30.29
CA ASN A 5 19.91 55.78 -30.80
C ASN A 5 20.90 54.60 -30.76
N ARG A 6 22.21 54.86 -30.63
CA ARG A 6 23.23 53.81 -30.74
C ARG A 6 23.37 53.00 -29.45
N ILE A 7 23.21 53.64 -28.29
CA ILE A 7 23.21 52.96 -26.98
C ILE A 7 21.96 52.09 -26.83
N PHE A 8 20.79 52.57 -27.28
CA PHE A 8 19.56 51.78 -27.26
C PHE A 8 19.62 50.59 -28.23
N ASP A 9 20.24 50.74 -29.40
CA ASP A 9 20.37 49.66 -30.39
C ASP A 9 21.35 48.57 -29.93
N ASP A 10 22.46 48.94 -29.30
CA ASP A 10 23.40 47.99 -28.69
C ASP A 10 22.76 47.27 -27.48
N PHE A 11 21.95 47.97 -26.68
CA PHE A 11 21.17 47.36 -25.60
C PHE A 11 20.13 46.38 -26.14
N ALA A 12 19.40 46.73 -27.21
CA ALA A 12 18.43 45.83 -27.84
C ALA A 12 19.10 44.57 -28.41
N LYS A 13 20.27 44.70 -29.04
CA LYS A 13 21.08 43.55 -29.51
C LYS A 13 21.57 42.70 -28.34
N MET A 14 22.02 43.32 -27.26
CA MET A 14 22.44 42.61 -26.04
C MET A 14 21.27 41.85 -25.40
N VAL A 15 20.11 42.49 -25.25
CA VAL A 15 18.90 41.86 -24.69
C VAL A 15 18.43 40.71 -25.57
N ASN A 16 18.44 40.85 -26.90
CA ASN A 16 18.08 39.76 -27.80
C ASN A 16 19.11 38.60 -27.76
N GLY A 17 20.40 38.90 -27.64
CA GLY A 17 21.45 37.89 -27.46
C GLY A 17 21.35 37.15 -26.13
N ILE A 18 21.03 37.86 -25.04
CA ILE A 18 20.79 37.28 -23.71
C ILE A 18 19.47 36.49 -23.71
N ALA A 19 18.41 36.99 -24.32
CA ALA A 19 17.13 36.28 -24.42
C ALA A 19 17.29 34.96 -25.19
N GLY A 20 18.08 34.94 -26.27
CA GLY A 20 18.38 33.74 -27.04
C GLY A 20 19.18 32.69 -26.25
N THR A 21 20.20 33.12 -25.50
CA THR A 21 21.01 32.21 -24.65
C THR A 21 20.24 31.71 -23.43
N VAL A 22 19.42 32.54 -22.79
CA VAL A 22 18.54 32.15 -21.68
C VAL A 22 17.44 31.19 -22.15
N ALA A 23 16.89 31.37 -23.35
CA ALA A 23 15.89 30.45 -23.91
C ALA A 23 16.48 29.08 -24.30
N GLY A 24 17.75 29.02 -24.73
CA GLY A 24 18.47 27.76 -24.94
C GLY A 24 18.86 27.08 -23.62
N ALA A 25 19.46 27.84 -22.71
CA ALA A 25 19.87 27.36 -21.40
C ALA A 25 18.69 26.89 -20.54
N SER A 26 17.50 27.49 -20.68
CA SER A 26 16.32 27.06 -19.94
C SER A 26 15.82 25.68 -20.40
N ARG A 27 15.88 25.37 -21.70
CA ARG A 27 15.51 24.04 -22.23
C ARG A 27 16.47 22.96 -21.74
N GLU A 28 17.76 23.25 -21.73
CA GLU A 28 18.79 22.34 -21.21
C GLU A 28 18.66 22.17 -19.69
N ALA A 29 18.39 23.26 -18.97
CA ALA A 29 18.14 23.22 -17.53
C ALA A 29 16.87 22.43 -17.18
N GLU A 30 15.79 22.54 -17.96
CA GLU A 30 14.57 21.75 -17.75
C GLU A 30 14.83 20.25 -17.92
N ALA A 31 15.56 19.87 -18.97
CA ALA A 31 15.94 18.48 -19.21
C ALA A 31 16.81 17.93 -18.06
N ALA A 32 17.83 18.67 -17.65
CA ALA A 32 18.71 18.30 -16.53
C ALA A 32 17.95 18.24 -15.18
N MET A 33 17.00 19.16 -14.96
CA MET A 33 16.15 19.16 -13.77
C MET A 33 15.23 17.93 -13.75
N ARG A 34 14.64 17.56 -14.89
CA ARG A 34 13.76 16.39 -14.99
C ARG A 34 14.53 15.09 -14.75
N GLU A 35 15.76 14.99 -15.25
CA GLU A 35 16.64 13.85 -15.00
C GLU A 35 17.04 13.74 -13.53
N ARG A 36 17.48 14.85 -12.91
CA ARG A 36 17.77 14.89 -11.47
C ARG A 36 16.55 14.58 -10.62
N ALA A 37 15.36 15.03 -11.01
CA ALA A 37 14.13 14.72 -10.30
C ALA A 37 13.80 13.22 -10.36
N LYS A 38 13.99 12.57 -11.52
CA LYS A 38 13.81 11.11 -11.66
C LYS A 38 14.80 10.34 -10.79
N GLU A 39 16.09 10.73 -10.80
CA GLU A 39 17.08 10.13 -9.92
C GLU A 39 16.75 10.33 -8.44
N PHE A 40 16.33 11.55 -8.06
CA PHE A 40 15.98 11.87 -6.69
C PHE A 40 14.81 11.02 -6.19
N ILE A 41 13.74 10.91 -6.99
CA ILE A 41 12.59 10.05 -6.69
C ILE A 41 13.00 8.58 -6.63
N GLY A 42 13.87 8.12 -7.53
CA GLY A 42 14.38 6.75 -7.51
C GLY A 42 15.30 6.44 -6.32
N ARG A 43 15.93 7.45 -5.72
CA ARG A 43 16.71 7.32 -4.47
C ARG A 43 15.85 7.40 -3.21
N MET A 44 14.62 7.89 -3.32
CA MET A 44 13.67 7.83 -2.21
C MET A 44 13.11 6.41 -2.15
N ASP A 45 12.98 5.85 -0.94
CA ASP A 45 12.44 4.50 -0.68
C ASP A 45 10.92 4.43 -0.99
N PHE A 46 10.53 4.70 -2.23
CA PHE A 46 9.16 4.59 -2.69
C PHE A 46 8.83 3.16 -3.10
N VAL A 47 7.68 2.69 -2.62
CA VAL A 47 7.09 1.43 -3.08
C VAL A 47 6.47 1.67 -4.44
N SER A 48 6.87 0.88 -5.44
CA SER A 48 6.27 0.97 -6.77
C SER A 48 4.80 0.55 -6.73
N ARG A 49 4.02 1.02 -7.70
CA ARG A 49 2.60 0.64 -7.79
C ARG A 49 2.43 -0.87 -7.94
N GLU A 50 3.33 -1.52 -8.67
CA GLU A 50 3.29 -2.96 -8.93
C GLU A 50 3.56 -3.77 -7.66
N GLU A 51 4.59 -3.41 -6.89
CA GLU A 51 4.86 -4.04 -5.59
C GLU A 51 3.71 -3.84 -4.61
N PHE A 52 3.12 -2.65 -4.59
CA PHE A 52 1.97 -2.36 -3.75
C PHE A 52 0.76 -3.25 -4.11
N GLU A 53 0.43 -3.38 -5.39
CA GLU A 53 -0.69 -4.25 -5.81
C GLU A 53 -0.37 -5.73 -5.54
N ALA A 54 0.87 -6.17 -5.73
CA ALA A 54 1.28 -7.54 -5.41
C ALA A 54 1.10 -7.87 -3.91
N VAL A 55 1.54 -6.98 -3.02
CA VAL A 55 1.38 -7.13 -1.57
C VAL A 55 -0.09 -7.07 -1.17
N LYS A 56 -0.89 -6.19 -1.80
CA LYS A 56 -2.32 -6.09 -1.56
C LYS A 56 -3.06 -7.36 -1.95
N GLU A 57 -2.74 -7.96 -3.09
CA GLU A 57 -3.31 -9.26 -3.48
C GLU A 57 -2.89 -10.38 -2.53
N MET A 58 -1.61 -10.42 -2.14
CA MET A 58 -1.12 -11.39 -1.16
C MET A 58 -1.86 -11.25 0.18
N ALA A 59 -2.05 -10.02 0.66
CA ALA A 59 -2.78 -9.75 1.90
C ALA A 59 -4.25 -10.19 1.80
N ALA A 60 -4.91 -9.95 0.67
CA ALA A 60 -6.28 -10.39 0.43
C ALA A 60 -6.40 -11.92 0.44
N LYS A 61 -5.48 -12.63 -0.23
CA LYS A 61 -5.42 -14.11 -0.24
C LYS A 61 -5.19 -14.66 1.17
N ALA A 62 -4.22 -14.11 1.89
CA ALA A 62 -3.92 -14.51 3.27
C ALA A 62 -5.13 -14.31 4.21
N ARG A 63 -5.88 -13.22 4.05
CA ARG A 63 -7.12 -12.97 4.81
C ARG A 63 -8.17 -14.06 4.53
N ALA A 64 -8.39 -14.38 3.26
CA ALA A 64 -9.35 -15.41 2.86
C ALA A 64 -8.95 -16.80 3.38
N GLU A 65 -7.67 -17.15 3.31
CA GLU A 65 -7.14 -18.40 3.85
C GLU A 65 -7.28 -18.47 5.38
N ALA A 66 -7.00 -17.36 6.08
CA ALA A 66 -7.16 -17.29 7.52
C ALA A 66 -8.62 -17.53 7.94
N ASP A 67 -9.59 -16.95 7.25
CA ASP A 67 -11.01 -17.14 7.55
C ASP A 67 -11.47 -18.57 7.23
N ALA A 68 -10.96 -19.18 6.16
CA ALA A 68 -11.20 -20.59 5.86
C ALA A 68 -10.62 -21.53 6.93
N LEU A 69 -9.42 -21.24 7.44
CA LEU A 69 -8.80 -22.00 8.52
C LEU A 69 -9.55 -21.84 9.84
N LYS A 70 -9.98 -20.63 10.20
CA LYS A 70 -10.85 -20.42 11.38
C LYS A 70 -12.13 -21.24 11.29
N ALA A 71 -12.80 -21.22 10.15
CA ALA A 71 -14.02 -22.03 9.95
C ALA A 71 -13.76 -23.55 10.07
N ARG A 72 -12.57 -24.03 9.73
CA ARG A 72 -12.17 -25.42 9.95
C ARG A 72 -11.89 -25.69 11.43
N LEU A 73 -11.19 -24.79 12.11
CA LEU A 73 -10.92 -24.89 13.54
C LEU A 73 -12.24 -24.93 14.34
N ASP A 74 -13.18 -24.03 14.07
CA ASP A 74 -14.48 -24.00 14.76
C ASP A 74 -15.24 -25.32 14.62
N LYS A 75 -15.18 -25.95 13.43
CA LYS A 75 -15.81 -27.26 13.18
C LYS A 75 -15.12 -28.38 13.97
N LEU A 76 -13.79 -28.37 14.01
CA LEU A 76 -13.00 -29.38 14.71
C LEU A 76 -13.13 -29.23 16.24
N GLU A 77 -13.06 -28.02 16.76
CA GLU A 77 -13.24 -27.71 18.18
C GLU A 77 -14.69 -27.99 18.63
N GLY A 78 -15.68 -27.69 17.79
CA GLY A 78 -17.06 -28.07 18.02
C GLY A 78 -17.27 -29.58 18.07
N ALA A 79 -16.58 -30.34 17.21
CA ALA A 79 -16.62 -31.80 17.19
C ALA A 79 -15.81 -32.45 18.33
N ALA A 80 -14.77 -31.78 18.84
CA ALA A 80 -13.91 -32.24 19.92
C ALA A 80 -14.51 -32.05 21.31
N LYS A 81 -15.61 -31.28 21.46
CA LYS A 81 -16.33 -31.22 22.74
C LYS A 81 -16.94 -32.59 23.04
N PRO A 82 -16.57 -33.24 24.16
CA PRO A 82 -17.08 -34.56 24.49
C PRO A 82 -18.60 -34.46 24.66
N LYS A 83 -19.33 -35.24 23.86
CA LYS A 83 -20.77 -35.44 24.02
C LYS A 83 -21.03 -35.82 25.48
N PRO A 84 -21.92 -35.13 26.23
CA PRO A 84 -22.22 -35.52 27.60
C PRO A 84 -22.68 -36.97 27.54
N ALA A 85 -21.96 -37.85 28.25
CA ALA A 85 -22.35 -39.24 28.34
C ALA A 85 -23.81 -39.26 28.78
N ALA A 86 -24.69 -39.78 27.93
CA ALA A 86 -26.11 -39.87 28.22
C ALA A 86 -26.26 -40.60 29.55
N ALA A 87 -26.69 -39.89 30.58
CA ALA A 87 -26.96 -40.46 31.89
C ALA A 87 -28.05 -41.54 31.68
N LYS A 88 -27.65 -42.81 31.78
CA LYS A 88 -28.59 -43.94 31.78
C LYS A 88 -29.58 -43.76 32.94
N PRO A 89 -30.90 -43.75 32.70
CA PRO A 89 -31.87 -43.70 33.79
C PRO A 89 -32.17 -45.12 34.26
N ALA A 90 -31.53 -45.60 35.33
CA ALA A 90 -31.99 -46.79 36.05
C ALA A 90 -31.25 -46.99 37.38
N ALA A 91 -31.83 -46.47 38.47
CA ALA A 91 -31.84 -47.12 39.78
C ALA A 91 -32.66 -46.26 40.78
N LYS A 92 -33.95 -46.09 40.49
CA LYS A 92 -34.91 -45.51 41.44
C LYS A 92 -36.12 -46.44 41.58
N ALA A 93 -35.87 -47.71 41.90
CA ALA A 93 -36.91 -48.67 42.25
C ALA A 93 -36.31 -49.93 42.91
N ALA A 94 -35.90 -49.86 44.19
CA ALA A 94 -35.86 -51.04 45.08
C ALA A 94 -35.41 -50.68 46.53
N THR A 95 -35.98 -49.65 47.15
CA THR A 95 -35.95 -49.52 48.63
C THR A 95 -37.30 -49.04 49.13
N ARG A 96 -38.36 -49.78 48.79
CA ARG A 96 -39.56 -49.81 49.63
C ARG A 96 -39.52 -51.11 50.44
N LYS A 97 -39.26 -50.93 51.74
CA LYS A 97 -39.38 -51.90 52.84
C LYS A 97 -40.61 -52.82 52.67
N PRO A 98 -40.58 -54.04 53.24
CA PRO A 98 -41.46 -54.22 54.40
C PRO A 98 -40.84 -55.04 55.56
N LYS A 99 -41.23 -54.62 56.77
CA LYS A 99 -41.43 -55.36 58.04
C LYS A 99 -40.47 -56.49 58.47
N ALA A 100 -39.84 -56.28 59.63
CA ALA A 100 -40.11 -57.03 60.87
C ALA A 100 -39.99 -56.05 62.04
#